data_AF-A0AAU8J8U8-F1
#
_entry.id   AF-A0AAU8J8U8-F1
#
_cell.length_a   1.000
_cell.length_b   1.000
_cell.length_c   1.000
_cell.angle_alpha   90.00
_cell.angle_beta   90.00
_cell.angle_gamma   90.00
#
_symmetry.space_group_name_H-M   'P 1'
#
loop_
_entity.id
_entity.type
_entity.pdbx_description
1 polymer ?
#
loop_
_entity_poly.entity_id
_entity_poly.type
_entity_poly.pdbx_seq_one_letter_code
_entity_poly.pdbx_strand_id
1 'polypeptide(L)' 'MTTHFITAEIDLQESPVKLQQEIEAELEKRGKPLRWAVTSVDKEQQKVQVEAVVTVDG' A
#
# COMPACT_ATOMS: atom_id res chain seq x y z
N MET A 1 -15.74 9.71 -10.08
CA MET A 1 -15.06 9.14 -8.91
C MET A 1 -15.57 7.74 -8.62
N THR A 2 -14.72 6.74 -8.73
CA THR A 2 -15.00 5.34 -8.35
C THR A 2 -14.04 4.89 -7.27
N THR A 3 -14.52 4.07 -6.34
CA THR A 3 -13.73 3.55 -5.22
C THR A 3 -13.40 2.09 -5.44
N HIS A 4 -12.13 1.72 -5.25
CA HIS A 4 -11.63 0.36 -5.44
C HIS A 4 -10.99 -0.14 -4.16
N PHE A 5 -11.20 -1.41 -3.84
CA PHE A 5 -10.44 -2.12 -2.81
C PHE A 5 -9.33 -2.91 -3.50
N ILE A 6 -8.09 -2.70 -3.08
CA ILE A 6 -6.91 -3.29 -3.72
C ILE A 6 -5.96 -3.90 -2.69
N THR A 7 -5.19 -4.88 -3.15
CA THR A 7 -4.05 -5.43 -2.45
C THR A 7 -2.75 -5.02 -3.16
N ALA A 8 -1.70 -4.78 -2.37
CA ALA A 8 -0.36 -4.50 -2.86
C ALA A 8 0.67 -5.22 -2.00
N GLU A 9 1.76 -5.65 -2.62
CA GLU A 9 2.95 -6.13 -1.93
C GLU A 9 4.04 -5.07 -2.03
N ILE A 10 4.63 -4.73 -0.89
CA ILE A 10 5.66 -3.70 -0.79
C ILE A 10 6.86 -4.32 -0.10
N ASP A 11 8.06 -4.02 -0.58
CA ASP A 11 9.28 -4.49 0.06
C ASP A 11 9.41 -3.89 1.47
N LEU A 12 9.76 -4.73 2.44
CA LEU A 12 9.96 -4.32 3.82
C LEU A 12 11.11 -3.31 3.88
N GLN A 13 10.86 -2.17 4.51
CA GLN A 13 11.86 -1.13 4.67
C GLN A 13 12.44 -1.15 6.08
N GLU A 14 13.70 -0.76 6.22
CA GLU A 14 14.40 -0.68 7.51
C GLU A 14 13.79 0.37 8.46
N SER A 15 13.09 1.36 7.92
CA SER A 15 12.44 2.42 8.67
C SER A 15 10.92 2.38 8.44
N PRO A 16 10.10 2.44 9.50
CA PRO A 16 8.65 2.56 9.38
C PRO A 16 8.20 3.76 8.54
N VAL A 17 8.94 4.88 8.61
CA VAL A 17 8.62 6.09 7.83
C VAL A 17 8.87 5.86 6.34
N LYS A 18 9.98 5.20 5.99
CA LYS A 18 10.25 4.84 4.58
C LYS A 18 9.20 3.85 4.07
N LEU A 19 8.83 2.86 4.90
CA LEU A 19 7.79 1.91 4.52
C LEU A 19 6.46 2.60 4.23
N GLN A 20 6.03 3.53 5.10
CA GLN A 20 4.83 4.33 4.86
C GLN A 20 4.90 5.08 3.52
N GLN A 21 6.03 5.75 3.24
CA GLN A 21 6.21 6.51 2.00
C GLN A 21 6.12 5.61 0.76
N GLU A 22 6.76 4.44 0.79
CA GLU A 22 6.70 3.47 -0.32
C GLU A 22 5.29 2.90 -0.51
N ILE A 23 4.56 2.63 0.59
CA ILE A 23 3.16 2.20 0.52
C ILE A 23 2.31 3.29 -0.16
N GLU A 24 2.38 4.53 0.32
CA GLU A 24 1.58 5.63 -0.23
C GLU A 24 1.93 5.88 -1.71
N ALA A 25 3.21 5.88 -2.06
CA ALA A 25 3.68 6.02 -3.44
C ALA A 25 3.20 4.88 -4.36
N GLU A 26 3.18 3.63 -3.89
CA GLU A 26 2.66 2.51 -4.66
C GLU A 26 1.14 2.58 -4.83
N LEU A 27 0.40 2.99 -3.79
CA LEU A 27 -1.05 3.14 -3.86
C LEU A 27 -1.45 4.28 -4.80
N GLU A 28 -0.74 5.42 -4.77
CA GLU A 28 -0.99 6.57 -5.65
C GLU A 28 -0.92 6.23 -7.14
N LYS A 29 -0.07 5.27 -7.54
CA LYS A 29 -0.03 4.76 -8.93
C LYS A 29 -1.33 4.10 -9.37
N ARG A 30 -2.15 3.63 -8.42
CA ARG A 30 -3.41 2.91 -8.64
C ARG A 30 -4.64 3.78 -8.36
N GLY A 31 -4.46 4.92 -7.69
CA GLY A 31 -5.50 5.89 -7.35
C GLY A 31 -5.17 6.62 -6.06
N LYS A 32 -5.92 7.66 -5.72
CA LYS A 32 -5.70 8.41 -4.48
C LYS A 32 -6.07 7.53 -3.26
N PRO A 33 -5.15 7.20 -2.35
CA PRO A 33 -5.46 6.39 -1.18
C PRO A 33 -6.37 7.14 -0.20
N LEU A 34 -7.43 6.47 0.27
CA LEU A 34 -8.31 6.96 1.33
C LEU A 34 -7.97 6.34 2.69
N ARG A 35 -7.66 5.04 2.69
CA ARG A 35 -7.21 4.27 3.85
C ARG A 35 -6.41 3.08 3.38
N TRP A 36 -5.48 2.63 4.21
CA TRP A 36 -4.75 1.39 4.00
C TRP A 36 -4.33 0.79 5.34
N ALA A 37 -4.03 -0.50 5.34
CA ALA A 37 -3.48 -1.22 6.47
C ALA A 37 -2.51 -2.31 5.99
N VAL A 38 -1.41 -2.50 6.72
CA VAL A 38 -0.58 -3.69 6.58
C VAL A 38 -1.33 -4.86 7.20
N THR A 39 -1.61 -5.90 6.43
CA THR A 39 -2.37 -7.08 6.88
C THR A 39 -1.48 -8.29 7.13
N SER A 40 -0.28 -8.32 6.53
CA SER A 40 0.72 -9.37 6.74
C SER A 40 2.14 -8.84 6.55
N VAL A 41 3.10 -9.48 7.21
CA VAL A 41 4.53 -9.23 7.07
C VAL A 41 5.24 -10.57 6.86
N ASP A 42 5.83 -10.76 5.68
CA ASP A 42 6.68 -11.89 5.36
C ASP A 42 8.15 -11.50 5.55
N LYS A 43 8.77 -12.05 6.59
CA LYS A 43 10.18 -11.80 6.92
C LYS A 43 11.14 -12.64 6.09
N GLU A 44 10.71 -13.74 5.49
CA GLU A 44 11.58 -14.57 4.65
C GLU A 44 11.76 -13.90 3.29
N GLN A 45 10.66 -13.39 2.73
CA GLN A 45 10.66 -12.67 1.46
C GLN A 45 10.95 -11.18 1.59
N GLN A 46 11.04 -10.66 2.84
CA GLN A 46 11.20 -9.23 3.14
C GLN A 46 10.12 -8.38 2.47
N LYS A 47 8.86 -8.77 2.64
CA LYS A 47 7.70 -8.07 2.06
C LYS A 47 6.59 -7.84 3.07
N VAL A 48 5.80 -6.80 2.84
CA VAL A 48 4.55 -6.55 3.54
C VAL A 48 3.39 -6.59 2.56
N GLN A 49 2.27 -7.13 3.02
CA GLN A 49 1.03 -7.10 2.28
C GLN A 49 0.18 -5.96 2.82
N VAL A 50 -0.32 -5.12 1.91
CA VAL A 50 -1.16 -3.96 2.21
C VAL A 50 -2.50 -4.11 1.52
N GLU A 51 -3.56 -3.89 2.28
CA GLU A 51 -4.90 -3.71 1.77
C GLU A 51 -5.27 -2.23 1.82
N ALA A 52 -5.82 -1.71 0.73
CA ALA A 52 -6.12 -0.29 0.60
C ALA A 52 -7.45 -0.05 -0.11
N VAL A 53 -8.04 1.10 0.21
CA VAL A 53 -9.14 1.69 -0.55
C VAL A 53 -8.62 2.92 -1.26
N VAL A 54 -8.74 2.93 -2.58
CA VAL A 54 -8.31 4.05 -3.43
C VAL A 54 -9.49 4.63 -4.20
N THR A 55 -9.43 5.93 -4.51
CA THR A 55 -10.37 6.60 -5.41
C THR A 55 -9.68 6.95 -6.72
N VAL A 56 -10.35 6.63 -7.82
CA VAL A 56 -9.94 7.01 -9.17
C VAL A 56 -10.96 7.99 -9.71
N ASP A 57 -10.49 9.15 -10.15
CA ASP A 57 -11.27 10.08 -10.96
C ASP A 57 -11.10 9.71 -12.43
N GLY A 58 -12.21 9.64 -13.14
CA GLY A 58 -12.29 9.27 -14.55
C GLY A 58 -12.43 10.49 -15.45
#